data_AF-A0A968YRI7-F1
#
_entry.id   AF-A0A968YRI7-F1
#
_cell.length_a   1.000
_cell.length_b   1.000
_cell.length_c   1.000
_cell.angle_alpha   90.00
_cell.angle_beta   90.00
_cell.angle_gamma   90.00
#
_symmetry.space_group_name_H-M   'P 1'
#
loop_
_entity.id
_entity.type
_entity.pdbx_description
1 polymer ?
#
loop_
_entity_poly.entity_id
_entity_poly.type
_entity_poly.pdbx_seq_one_letter_code
_entity_poly.pdbx_strand_id
1 'polypeptide(L)'
;MATAIAGLTGRRFAEVVAKGTFSLAEHPYLLHFEGQLKTRTSRSQGYDIVTLIPAREVLEAIQRLRKLPEIKALARLTGKTLSHELNQFNQKLNAIASRPLMQVVPPLEGKKSVSVHNLRSLYGAIAVYFFCPEHQHEYAFVQHFLGHVLDSPATGHYFRFSLCDSQGKMVRDKGVLLKQVAQLPLGIDEVVLEEGSEVVADSKLAASQGKPEKAIARSDDLQLPKEWFSELDRRVEVLRSEFEAQLQEVRQESNSGWFVRRVEALEKENLTLRLERDRSMAQTEGSQSSLEKIGRLEAEKEVLAEQLKLAQDKLDTFRQLLNGNEATSSFVETDAPIEIEADVDKPQSAIVEKVPSFAIPIRSSEIRGAVPRHATRGPKSGKAFRRAEAIVLAIKDWNRQFPAESFAINAGLLETVFRVHRQAVKEFFDAYQNELWDYHQEIGVESPRWHNRGKDTLKLKEFVNQQLS
;
A
#
# COMPACT_ATOMS: atom_id res chain seq x y z
N MET A 1 -29.23 18.40 10.17
CA MET A 1 -28.87 17.24 11.01
C MET A 1 -27.91 16.28 10.31
N ALA A 2 -28.26 15.67 9.16
CA ALA A 2 -27.36 14.73 8.46
C ALA A 2 -25.96 15.32 8.15
N THR A 3 -25.90 16.58 7.70
CA THR A 3 -24.63 17.31 7.49
C THR A 3 -23.76 17.37 8.75
N ALA A 4 -24.37 17.71 9.90
CA ALA A 4 -23.66 17.81 11.17
C ALA A 4 -23.13 16.44 11.61
N ILE A 5 -23.96 15.39 11.55
CA ILE A 5 -23.53 14.02 11.89
C ILE A 5 -22.37 13.56 10.99
N ALA A 6 -22.41 13.86 9.69
CA ALA A 6 -21.32 13.54 8.77
C ALA A 6 -20.01 14.26 9.15
N GLY A 7 -20.10 15.52 9.60
CA GLY A 7 -18.94 16.26 10.11
C GLY A 7 -18.42 15.76 11.46
N LEU A 8 -19.30 15.29 12.35
CA LEU A 8 -18.94 14.81 13.69
C LEU A 8 -18.32 13.40 13.70
N THR A 9 -18.63 12.58 12.68
CA THR A 9 -18.21 11.17 12.59
C THR A 9 -17.21 10.90 11.47
N GLY A 10 -17.00 11.90 10.60
CA GLY A 10 -16.29 11.76 9.34
C GLY A 10 -16.92 10.78 8.37
N ARG A 11 -18.08 10.17 8.64
CA ARG A 11 -18.69 9.15 7.76
C ARG A 11 -19.19 9.74 6.45
N ARG A 12 -19.23 8.93 5.40
CA ARG A 12 -19.87 9.34 4.13
C ARG A 12 -21.36 9.52 4.36
N PHE A 13 -21.93 10.48 3.65
CA PHE A 13 -23.36 10.80 3.72
C PHE A 13 -24.29 9.57 3.65
N ALA A 14 -24.05 8.67 2.70
CA ALA A 14 -24.84 7.46 2.52
C ALA A 14 -24.71 6.46 3.69
N GLU A 15 -23.55 6.41 4.36
CA GLU A 15 -23.31 5.60 5.55
C GLU A 15 -24.13 6.17 6.73
N VAL A 16 -24.14 7.49 6.91
CA VAL A 16 -24.94 8.14 7.95
C VAL A 16 -26.44 7.91 7.74
N VAL A 17 -26.93 8.16 6.53
CA VAL A 17 -28.36 8.22 6.23
C VAL A 17 -29.01 6.84 6.13
N ALA A 18 -28.35 5.87 5.48
CA ALA A 18 -29.01 4.62 5.10
C ALA A 18 -28.19 3.35 5.34
N LYS A 19 -26.88 3.36 5.13
CA LYS A 19 -26.10 2.12 5.02
C LYS A 19 -25.30 1.71 6.26
N GLY A 20 -24.98 2.67 7.12
CA GLY A 20 -24.17 2.43 8.30
C GLY A 20 -24.98 1.88 9.47
N THR A 21 -24.38 1.04 10.29
CA THR A 21 -24.90 0.72 11.62
C THR A 21 -24.01 1.37 12.66
N PHE A 22 -24.60 1.92 13.72
CA PHE A 22 -23.88 2.62 14.77
C PHE A 22 -24.36 2.11 16.13
N SER A 23 -23.43 1.75 17.00
CA SER A 23 -23.66 1.41 18.41
C SER A 23 -22.62 2.11 19.29
N LEU A 24 -22.92 2.23 20.58
CA LEU A 24 -21.93 2.73 21.54
C LEU A 24 -20.79 1.72 21.68
N ALA A 25 -19.56 2.23 21.65
CA ALA A 25 -18.39 1.48 22.11
C ALA A 25 -18.13 1.82 23.60
N GLU A 26 -17.08 1.23 24.18
CA GLU A 26 -16.75 1.42 25.59
C GLU A 26 -16.31 2.86 25.90
N HIS A 27 -15.56 3.49 24.99
CA HIS A 27 -15.05 4.84 25.19
C HIS A 27 -16.11 5.92 24.90
N PRO A 28 -16.22 6.99 25.71
CA PRO A 28 -17.28 8.00 25.61
C PRO A 28 -17.32 8.79 24.29
N TYR A 29 -16.23 8.75 23.51
CA TYR A 29 -16.12 9.39 22.19
C TYR A 29 -16.05 8.38 21.04
N LEU A 30 -16.21 7.07 21.30
CA LEU A 30 -16.20 6.04 20.26
C LEU A 30 -17.61 5.53 19.95
N LEU A 31 -17.87 5.34 18.66
CA LEU A 31 -18.98 4.55 18.17
C LEU A 31 -18.43 3.33 17.44
N HIS A 32 -19.04 2.17 17.66
CA HIS A 32 -18.82 1.04 16.79
C HIS A 32 -19.59 1.23 15.48
N PHE A 33 -18.92 1.07 14.34
CA PHE A 33 -19.46 1.34 13.01
C PHE A 33 -19.33 0.16 12.06
N GLU A 34 -20.44 -0.17 11.39
CA GLU A 34 -20.50 -1.16 10.32
C GLU A 34 -21.08 -0.54 9.04
N GLY A 35 -20.90 -1.20 7.90
CA GLY A 35 -21.48 -0.76 6.61
C GLY A 35 -20.62 0.25 5.85
N GLN A 36 -19.30 0.20 6.03
CA GLN A 36 -18.33 1.00 5.28
C GLN A 36 -18.52 0.83 3.77
N LEU A 37 -18.61 1.94 3.04
CA LEU A 37 -18.66 1.91 1.58
C LEU A 37 -17.28 1.83 0.94
N LYS A 38 -17.24 1.43 -0.33
CA LYS A 38 -16.03 1.41 -1.18
C LYS A 38 -14.89 0.52 -0.67
N THR A 39 -15.20 -0.54 0.08
CA THR A 39 -14.24 -1.58 0.46
C THR A 39 -14.46 -2.82 -0.40
N ARG A 40 -13.41 -3.33 -1.07
CA ARG A 40 -13.43 -4.63 -1.77
C ARG A 40 -13.41 -5.81 -0.80
N THR A 41 -12.73 -5.62 0.33
CA THR A 41 -12.66 -6.54 1.46
C THR A 41 -13.48 -5.88 2.57
N SER A 42 -14.71 -6.33 2.78
CA SER A 42 -15.50 -5.89 3.92
C SER A 42 -14.70 -6.17 5.19
N ARG A 43 -14.41 -5.14 6.00
CA ARG A 43 -14.18 -5.37 7.43
C ARG A 43 -15.51 -5.90 7.98
N SER A 44 -15.68 -7.21 7.92
CA SER A 44 -16.96 -7.90 8.18
C SER A 44 -17.46 -7.66 9.60
N GLN A 45 -16.57 -7.29 10.51
CA GLN A 45 -16.82 -7.13 11.95
C GLN A 45 -17.02 -5.68 12.40
N GLY A 46 -17.18 -4.73 11.46
CA GLY A 46 -17.20 -3.31 11.84
C GLY A 46 -15.86 -2.84 12.41
N TYR A 47 -15.82 -1.61 12.89
CA TYR A 47 -14.67 -1.04 13.60
C TYR A 47 -15.10 0.22 14.35
N ASP A 48 -14.33 0.59 15.34
CA ASP A 48 -14.62 1.78 16.14
C ASP A 48 -14.19 3.06 15.42
N ILE A 49 -15.04 4.08 15.51
CA ILE A 49 -14.81 5.42 14.97
C ILE A 49 -14.85 6.45 16.08
N VAL A 50 -13.92 7.40 16.02
CA VAL A 50 -13.94 8.55 16.94
C VAL A 50 -14.97 9.58 16.50
N THR A 51 -15.63 10.18 17.47
CA THR A 51 -16.62 11.25 17.30
C THR A 51 -16.11 12.54 17.93
N LEU A 52 -16.42 13.68 17.31
CA LEU A 52 -15.90 14.99 17.76
C LEU A 52 -16.62 15.55 19.00
N ILE A 53 -17.73 14.94 19.39
CA ILE A 53 -18.52 15.21 20.62
C ILE A 53 -18.89 13.86 21.25
N PRO A 54 -19.41 13.80 22.49
CA PRO A 54 -19.75 12.53 23.13
C PRO A 54 -20.59 11.60 22.23
N ALA A 55 -20.17 10.34 22.12
CA ALA A 55 -20.72 9.34 21.21
C ALA A 55 -22.22 9.12 21.42
N ARG A 56 -22.70 9.23 22.67
CA ARG A 56 -24.12 9.17 23.02
C ARG A 56 -24.94 10.23 22.31
N GLU A 57 -24.50 11.48 22.31
CA GLU A 57 -25.21 12.58 21.66
C GLU A 57 -25.27 12.39 20.14
N VAL A 58 -24.17 11.91 19.55
CA VAL A 58 -24.10 11.58 18.12
C VAL A 58 -25.07 10.46 17.78
N LEU A 59 -25.10 9.39 18.58
CA LEU A 59 -26.01 8.25 18.36
C LEU A 59 -27.48 8.67 18.47
N GLU A 60 -27.84 9.47 19.48
CA GLU A 60 -29.19 10.02 19.62
C GLU A 60 -29.59 10.89 18.42
N ALA A 61 -28.66 11.71 17.90
CA ALA A 61 -28.90 12.48 16.68
C ALA A 61 -29.09 11.59 15.45
N ILE A 62 -28.31 10.51 15.30
CA ILE A 62 -28.48 9.51 14.23
C ILE A 62 -29.85 8.85 14.32
N GLN A 63 -30.26 8.43 15.52
CA GLN A 63 -31.56 7.80 15.74
C GLN A 63 -32.71 8.76 15.42
N ARG A 64 -32.62 10.03 15.83
CA ARG A 64 -33.61 11.06 15.46
C ARG A 64 -33.66 11.28 13.94
N LEU A 65 -32.51 11.34 13.27
CA LEU A 65 -32.44 11.47 11.81
C LEU A 65 -33.16 10.32 11.10
N ARG A 66 -32.90 9.08 11.52
CA ARG A 66 -33.45 7.88 10.88
C ARG A 66 -34.95 7.68 11.14
N LYS A 67 -35.52 8.38 12.12
CA LYS A 67 -36.97 8.41 12.38
C LYS A 67 -37.73 9.33 11.41
N LEU A 68 -37.04 10.23 10.70
CA LEU A 68 -37.70 11.12 9.74
C LEU A 68 -38.31 10.31 8.57
N PRO A 69 -39.54 10.63 8.12
CA PRO A 69 -40.24 9.85 7.09
C PRO A 69 -39.44 9.69 5.79
N GLU A 70 -38.81 10.76 5.32
CA GLU A 70 -37.98 10.78 4.11
C GLU A 70 -36.79 9.82 4.23
N ILE A 71 -36.15 9.77 5.39
CA ILE A 71 -35.00 8.90 5.65
C ILE A 71 -35.43 7.45 5.84
N LYS A 72 -36.53 7.24 6.57
CA LYS A 72 -37.11 5.91 6.79
C LYS A 72 -37.56 5.27 5.47
N ALA A 73 -38.02 6.05 4.50
CA ALA A 73 -38.34 5.58 3.16
C ALA A 73 -37.09 5.03 2.43
N LEU A 74 -35.93 5.68 2.59
CA LEU A 74 -34.68 5.23 1.98
C LEU A 74 -34.23 3.85 2.48
N ALA A 75 -34.48 3.53 3.76
CA ALA A 75 -34.11 2.24 4.35
C ALA A 75 -34.82 1.04 3.69
N ARG A 76 -35.92 1.27 2.96
CA ARG A 76 -36.67 0.22 2.24
C ARG A 76 -36.16 -0.01 0.82
N LEU A 77 -35.32 0.88 0.31
CA LEU A 77 -34.80 0.81 -1.06
C LEU A 77 -33.48 0.03 -1.07
N THR A 78 -33.21 -0.66 -2.17
CA THR A 78 -31.97 -1.41 -2.37
C THR A 78 -31.37 -1.16 -3.75
N GLY A 79 -30.12 -1.59 -3.95
CA GLY A 79 -29.46 -1.59 -5.26
C GLY A 79 -29.35 -0.21 -5.94
N LYS A 80 -29.71 -0.18 -7.24
CA LYS A 80 -29.60 1.02 -8.08
C LYS A 80 -30.57 2.12 -7.66
N THR A 81 -31.79 1.76 -7.27
CA THR A 81 -32.83 2.71 -6.84
C THR A 81 -32.39 3.47 -5.59
N LEU A 82 -31.89 2.75 -4.58
CA LEU A 82 -31.32 3.41 -3.38
C LEU A 82 -30.19 4.36 -3.73
N SER A 83 -29.29 3.95 -4.63
CA SER A 83 -28.14 4.76 -5.02
C SER A 83 -28.57 6.04 -5.74
N HIS A 84 -29.60 5.97 -6.58
CA HIS A 84 -30.18 7.12 -7.25
C HIS A 84 -30.83 8.11 -6.26
N GLU A 85 -31.68 7.61 -5.36
CA GLU A 85 -32.35 8.45 -4.35
C GLU A 85 -31.34 9.11 -3.39
N LEU A 86 -30.32 8.36 -2.95
CA LEU A 86 -29.24 8.93 -2.13
C LEU A 86 -28.46 10.03 -2.85
N ASN A 87 -28.21 9.88 -4.15
CA ASN A 87 -27.52 10.90 -4.93
C ASN A 87 -28.36 12.17 -5.08
N GLN A 88 -29.65 12.03 -5.38
CA GLN A 88 -30.57 13.18 -5.45
C GLN A 88 -30.69 13.88 -4.09
N PHE A 89 -30.84 13.11 -3.02
CA PHE A 89 -30.93 13.65 -1.67
C PHE A 89 -29.63 14.36 -1.26
N ASN A 90 -28.47 13.80 -1.58
CA ASN A 90 -27.17 14.44 -1.36
C ASN A 90 -27.03 15.75 -2.15
N GLN A 91 -27.50 15.82 -3.40
CA GLN A 91 -27.47 17.06 -4.19
C GLN A 91 -28.31 18.17 -3.54
N LYS A 92 -29.57 17.86 -3.18
CA LYS A 92 -30.46 18.79 -2.48
C LYS A 92 -29.85 19.26 -1.15
N LEU A 93 -29.29 18.32 -0.40
CA LEU A 93 -28.67 18.62 0.87
C LEU A 93 -27.43 19.50 0.73
N ASN A 94 -26.58 19.29 -0.28
CA ASN A 94 -25.45 20.18 -0.55
C ASN A 94 -25.89 21.58 -0.99
N ALA A 95 -26.97 21.70 -1.77
CA ALA A 95 -27.52 22.99 -2.17
C ALA A 95 -27.99 23.81 -0.95
N ILE A 96 -28.63 23.15 0.02
CA ILE A 96 -29.11 23.79 1.25
C ILE A 96 -27.95 24.05 2.23
N ALA A 97 -27.06 23.07 2.40
CA ALA A 97 -25.99 23.13 3.41
C ALA A 97 -24.82 24.02 3.01
N SER A 98 -24.57 24.27 1.72
CA SER A 98 -23.38 25.02 1.28
C SER A 98 -23.32 26.41 1.89
N ARG A 99 -24.42 27.16 1.91
CA ARG A 99 -24.45 28.54 2.42
C ARG A 99 -24.12 28.64 3.91
N PRO A 100 -24.77 27.89 4.82
CA PRO A 100 -24.40 27.92 6.23
C PRO A 100 -23.01 27.33 6.49
N LEU A 101 -22.60 26.29 5.75
CA LEU A 101 -21.25 25.72 5.91
C LEU A 101 -20.15 26.72 5.55
N MET A 102 -20.35 27.53 4.52
CA MET A 102 -19.40 28.57 4.11
C MET A 102 -19.17 29.67 5.15
N GLN A 103 -20.06 29.81 6.15
CA GLN A 103 -19.86 30.75 7.26
C GLN A 103 -18.85 30.23 8.29
N VAL A 104 -18.59 28.92 8.28
CA VAL A 104 -17.75 28.24 9.28
C VAL A 104 -16.50 27.63 8.64
N VAL A 105 -16.60 27.18 7.38
CA VAL A 105 -15.56 26.45 6.68
C VAL A 105 -15.32 27.12 5.32
N PRO A 106 -14.08 27.49 4.99
CA PRO A 106 -13.80 28.07 3.68
C PRO A 106 -13.99 27.01 2.58
N PRO A 107 -14.44 27.41 1.37
CA PRO A 107 -14.38 26.52 0.21
C PRO A 107 -12.91 26.19 -0.11
N LEU A 108 -12.69 24.98 -0.59
CA LEU A 108 -11.36 24.58 -1.06
C LEU A 108 -10.92 25.44 -2.25
N GLU A 109 -9.60 25.57 -2.44
CA GLU A 109 -9.03 26.35 -3.54
C GLU A 109 -9.65 25.97 -4.90
N GLY A 110 -10.07 26.99 -5.66
CA GLY A 110 -10.73 26.81 -6.95
C GLY A 110 -12.17 26.27 -6.88
N LYS A 111 -12.77 26.14 -5.69
CA LYS A 111 -14.18 25.76 -5.51
C LYS A 111 -15.00 26.97 -5.07
N LYS A 112 -16.25 27.01 -5.54
CA LYS A 112 -17.22 28.07 -5.22
C LYS A 112 -18.15 27.71 -4.06
N SER A 113 -18.08 26.47 -3.57
CA SER A 113 -19.01 25.93 -2.56
C SER A 113 -18.33 24.89 -1.68
N VAL A 114 -18.91 24.69 -0.50
CA VAL A 114 -18.53 23.64 0.46
C VAL A 114 -19.55 22.51 0.37
N SER A 115 -19.06 21.29 0.16
CA SER A 115 -19.88 20.09 0.15
C SER A 115 -19.76 19.31 1.46
N VAL A 116 -20.74 18.47 1.76
CA VAL A 116 -20.69 17.54 2.90
C VAL A 116 -19.49 16.60 2.83
N HIS A 117 -19.00 16.28 1.63
CA HIS A 117 -17.79 15.49 1.48
C HIS A 117 -16.56 16.21 2.04
N ASN A 118 -16.50 17.55 1.98
CA ASN A 118 -15.40 18.32 2.55
C ASN A 118 -15.37 18.23 4.08
N LEU A 119 -16.52 18.01 4.72
CA LEU A 119 -16.57 17.83 6.17
C LEU A 119 -15.82 16.59 6.65
N ARG A 120 -15.63 15.58 5.78
CA ARG A 120 -14.79 14.41 6.11
C ARG A 120 -13.31 14.77 6.18
N SER A 121 -12.84 15.69 5.33
CA SER A 121 -11.49 16.25 5.43
C SER A 121 -11.33 17.09 6.69
N LEU A 122 -12.31 17.97 6.97
CA LEU A 122 -12.31 18.81 8.17
C LEU A 122 -12.35 17.98 9.45
N TYR A 123 -13.18 16.93 9.48
CA TYR A 123 -13.22 15.96 10.56
C TYR A 123 -11.82 15.39 10.85
N GLY A 124 -11.06 15.00 9.82
CA GLY A 124 -9.71 14.46 10.00
C GLY A 124 -8.80 15.44 10.73
N ALA A 125 -8.80 16.70 10.33
CA ALA A 125 -8.01 17.75 10.99
C ALA A 125 -8.42 17.97 12.45
N ILE A 126 -9.72 18.02 12.75
CA ILE A 126 -10.22 18.22 14.12
C ILE A 126 -9.96 16.98 14.98
N ALA A 127 -10.14 15.77 14.43
CA ALA A 127 -9.89 14.53 15.14
C ALA A 127 -8.42 14.38 15.53
N VAL A 128 -7.50 14.80 14.65
CA VAL A 128 -6.06 14.84 14.96
C VAL A 128 -5.79 15.79 16.13
N TYR A 129 -6.29 17.02 16.04
CA TYR A 129 -6.12 18.01 17.10
C TYR A 129 -6.65 17.52 18.45
N PHE A 130 -7.82 16.89 18.47
CA PHE A 130 -8.45 16.42 19.71
C PHE A 130 -7.87 15.13 20.27
N PHE A 131 -7.56 14.16 19.42
CA PHE A 131 -7.42 12.76 19.86
C PHE A 131 -6.18 12.03 19.33
N CYS A 132 -5.39 12.61 18.42
CA CYS A 132 -4.15 11.97 17.97
C CYS A 132 -3.07 12.11 19.05
N PRO A 133 -2.50 11.03 19.60
CA PRO A 133 -1.34 11.12 20.49
C PRO A 133 -0.17 11.82 19.81
N GLU A 134 0.67 12.53 20.60
CA GLU A 134 1.82 13.28 20.08
C GLU A 134 2.84 12.39 19.35
N HIS A 135 3.02 11.15 19.82
CA HIS A 135 3.93 10.17 19.23
C HIS A 135 3.36 9.48 17.98
N GLN A 136 2.08 9.66 17.68
CA GLN A 136 1.42 9.00 16.56
C GLN A 136 1.40 9.88 15.30
N HIS A 137 1.62 9.25 14.15
CA HIS A 137 1.52 9.92 12.87
C HIS A 137 0.06 10.18 12.45
N GLU A 138 -0.25 11.42 12.06
CA GLU A 138 -1.61 11.89 11.74
C GLU A 138 -2.25 11.08 10.60
N TYR A 139 -1.45 10.70 9.61
CA TYR A 139 -1.91 9.95 8.46
C TYR A 139 -2.46 8.57 8.85
N ALA A 140 -1.72 7.85 9.70
CA ALA A 140 -2.12 6.53 10.19
C ALA A 140 -3.35 6.64 11.10
N PHE A 141 -3.37 7.65 11.98
CA PHE A 141 -4.51 7.95 12.85
C PHE A 141 -5.80 8.20 12.04
N VAL A 142 -5.76 9.10 11.05
CA VAL A 142 -6.92 9.40 10.21
C VAL A 142 -7.31 8.20 9.34
N GLN A 143 -6.34 7.43 8.82
CA GLN A 143 -6.60 6.20 8.07
C GLN A 143 -7.42 5.20 8.87
N HIS A 144 -6.98 4.93 10.11
CA HIS A 144 -7.61 3.99 11.01
C HIS A 144 -9.09 4.33 11.20
N PHE A 145 -9.38 5.54 11.67
CA PHE A 145 -10.75 5.96 11.95
C PHE A 145 -11.59 6.21 10.70
N LEU A 146 -11.00 6.55 9.56
CA LEU A 146 -11.73 6.67 8.29
C LEU A 146 -12.06 5.31 7.64
N GLY A 147 -11.53 4.21 8.17
CA GLY A 147 -11.76 2.86 7.65
C GLY A 147 -11.07 2.65 6.32
N HIS A 148 -9.90 3.26 6.13
CA HIS A 148 -9.02 2.99 5.01
C HIS A 148 -8.15 1.78 5.34
N VAL A 149 -7.75 1.04 4.30
CA VAL A 149 -6.67 0.06 4.45
C VAL A 149 -5.40 0.85 4.78
N LEU A 150 -4.60 0.36 5.75
CA LEU A 150 -3.30 0.94 6.06
C LEU A 150 -2.48 1.05 4.75
N ASP A 151 -1.74 2.15 4.59
CA ASP A 151 -0.95 2.47 3.37
C ASP A 151 -1.76 2.79 2.10
N SER A 152 -3.08 2.95 2.20
CA SER A 152 -3.89 3.45 1.08
C SER A 152 -3.60 4.95 0.80
N PRO A 153 -3.44 5.38 -0.47
CA PRO A 153 -3.15 6.77 -0.84
C PRO A 153 -4.40 7.64 -0.72
N ALA A 154 -5.55 7.00 -0.53
CA ALA A 154 -6.86 7.63 -0.51
C ALA A 154 -6.98 8.62 0.66
N THR A 155 -6.11 8.55 1.66
CA THR A 155 -6.15 9.42 2.84
C THR A 155 -5.52 10.77 2.60
N GLY A 156 -4.59 10.90 1.64
CA GLY A 156 -4.03 12.19 1.24
C GLY A 156 -5.12 13.20 0.80
N HIS A 157 -6.25 12.71 0.29
CA HIS A 157 -7.38 13.56 -0.06
C HIS A 157 -8.12 14.19 1.13
N TYR A 158 -7.84 13.77 2.37
CA TYR A 158 -8.49 14.31 3.56
C TYR A 158 -7.66 15.39 4.28
N PHE A 159 -6.36 15.51 3.98
CA PHE A 159 -5.49 16.57 4.50
C PHE A 159 -5.62 17.83 3.66
N ARG A 160 -6.80 18.48 3.72
CA ARG A 160 -7.11 19.68 2.93
C ARG A 160 -7.39 20.93 3.75
N PHE A 161 -7.48 20.79 5.07
CA PHE A 161 -7.75 21.88 5.99
C PHE A 161 -6.65 21.92 7.06
N SER A 162 -6.26 23.13 7.42
CA SER A 162 -5.43 23.41 8.59
C SER A 162 -6.28 24.17 9.58
N LEU A 163 -6.15 23.84 10.86
CA LEU A 163 -6.85 24.55 11.92
C LEU A 163 -6.06 25.80 12.30
N CYS A 164 -6.77 26.90 12.53
CA CYS A 164 -6.19 28.15 13.00
C CYS A 164 -6.92 28.62 14.26
N ASP A 165 -6.20 29.33 15.12
CA ASP A 165 -6.79 30.04 16.24
C ASP A 165 -7.56 31.31 15.79
N SER A 166 -8.11 32.05 16.75
CA SER A 166 -8.85 33.30 16.49
C SER A 166 -7.97 34.41 15.88
N GLN A 167 -6.64 34.30 15.94
CA GLN A 167 -5.69 35.23 15.34
C GLN A 167 -5.22 34.76 13.96
N GLY A 168 -5.71 33.61 13.47
CA GLY A 168 -5.32 33.04 12.18
C GLY A 168 -4.00 32.26 12.23
N LYS A 169 -3.40 32.06 13.41
CA LYS A 169 -2.18 31.26 13.56
C LYS A 169 -2.54 29.78 13.53
N MET A 170 -1.75 29.01 12.78
CA MET A 170 -1.98 27.58 12.63
C MET A 170 -1.79 26.84 13.97
N VAL A 171 -2.76 26.02 14.30
CA VAL A 171 -2.76 25.14 15.47
C VAL A 171 -2.04 23.85 15.09
N ARG A 172 -1.00 23.50 15.85
CA ARG A 172 -0.16 22.30 15.60
C ARG A 172 -0.25 21.25 16.70
N ASP A 173 -0.90 21.57 17.81
CA ASP A 173 -1.04 20.63 18.92
C ASP A 173 -1.84 19.40 18.49
N LYS A 174 -1.63 18.28 19.19
CA LYS A 174 -2.33 17.02 18.94
C LYS A 174 -2.83 16.45 20.26
N GLY A 175 -3.94 15.72 20.19
CA GLY A 175 -4.43 14.97 21.34
C GLY A 175 -4.84 15.85 22.52
N VAL A 176 -5.27 17.09 22.29
CA VAL A 176 -5.53 18.04 23.39
C VAL A 176 -6.62 17.58 24.36
N LEU A 177 -7.56 16.73 23.89
CA LEU A 177 -8.59 16.14 24.72
C LEU A 177 -8.12 14.88 25.45
N LEU A 178 -7.06 14.20 25.02
CA LEU A 178 -6.52 13.00 25.68
C LEU A 178 -6.03 13.27 27.12
N LYS A 179 -5.83 14.53 27.51
CA LYS A 179 -5.54 14.92 28.89
C LYS A 179 -6.76 14.86 29.81
N GLN A 180 -7.97 14.90 29.24
CA GLN A 180 -9.25 14.98 29.94
C GLN A 180 -10.07 13.70 29.79
N VAL A 181 -9.79 12.91 28.74
CA VAL A 181 -10.45 11.64 28.47
C VAL A 181 -9.45 10.49 28.51
N ALA A 182 -9.93 9.27 28.76
CA ALA A 182 -9.10 8.09 28.65
C ALA A 182 -8.44 8.00 27.26
N GLN A 183 -7.29 7.32 27.17
CA GLN A 183 -6.67 7.08 25.88
C GLN A 183 -7.62 6.29 24.98
N LEU A 184 -7.60 6.60 23.68
CA LEU A 184 -8.35 5.81 22.72
C LEU A 184 -7.72 4.42 22.62
N PRO A 185 -8.52 3.34 22.58
CA PRO A 185 -8.06 2.01 22.21
C PRO A 185 -7.71 2.02 20.72
N LEU A 186 -6.57 2.61 20.40
CA LEU A 186 -5.94 2.51 19.11
C LEU A 186 -5.42 1.08 19.07
N GLY A 187 -6.19 0.14 18.52
CA GLY A 187 -5.74 -1.22 18.20
C GLY A 187 -4.70 -1.23 17.08
N ILE A 188 -3.79 -0.26 17.13
CA ILE A 188 -2.60 -0.05 16.32
C ILE A 188 -1.43 -0.39 17.25
N ASP A 189 -1.55 -1.51 17.97
CA ASP A 189 -0.37 -2.16 18.51
C ASP A 189 0.49 -2.56 17.31
N GLU A 190 1.80 -2.37 17.45
CA GLU A 190 2.82 -2.88 16.55
C GLU A 190 2.37 -4.22 15.98
N VAL A 191 2.29 -4.32 14.66
CA VAL A 191 2.09 -5.61 13.98
C VAL A 191 3.34 -6.44 14.27
N VAL A 192 3.38 -7.07 15.44
CA VAL A 192 4.17 -8.25 15.68
C VAL A 192 3.54 -9.30 14.76
N LEU A 193 4.29 -9.68 13.74
CA LEU A 193 3.98 -10.84 12.92
C LEU A 193 4.13 -12.08 13.80
N GLU A 194 3.11 -12.40 14.59
CA GLU A 194 3.02 -13.72 15.20
C GLU A 194 2.45 -14.71 14.19
N GLU A 195 3.34 -15.58 13.72
CA GLU A 195 3.01 -16.79 13.00
C GLU A 195 2.13 -17.69 13.86
N GLY A 196 1.13 -18.27 13.19
CA GLY A 196 0.11 -19.21 13.67
C GLY A 196 0.33 -19.91 15.01
N SER A 197 -0.67 -19.76 15.88
CA SER A 197 -1.04 -20.86 16.78
C SER A 197 -2.54 -21.02 16.82
N GLU A 198 -3.00 -22.20 16.40
CA GLU A 198 -4.34 -22.70 16.60
C GLU A 198 -4.63 -22.80 18.09
N VAL A 199 -5.73 -22.19 18.56
CA VAL A 199 -6.36 -22.62 19.81
C VAL A 199 -7.86 -22.74 19.62
N VAL A 200 -8.29 -24.00 19.72
CA VAL A 200 -9.66 -24.47 19.86
C VAL A 200 -10.27 -23.91 21.15
N ALA A 201 -11.49 -23.38 21.10
CA ALA A 201 -12.29 -23.15 22.30
C ALA A 201 -13.74 -23.55 22.06
N ASP A 202 -14.11 -24.64 22.71
CA ASP A 202 -15.46 -25.14 22.89
C ASP A 202 -15.96 -24.76 24.30
N SER A 203 -17.27 -24.77 24.47
CA SER A 203 -18.10 -24.51 25.68
C SER A 203 -18.47 -23.04 25.96
N LYS A 204 -19.73 -22.58 25.91
CA LYS A 204 -21.05 -22.96 26.48
C LYS A 204 -21.30 -22.57 27.95
N LEU A 205 -22.35 -21.73 28.10
CA LEU A 205 -23.29 -21.59 29.24
C LEU A 205 -22.70 -20.95 30.53
N ALA A 206 -23.41 -20.12 31.30
CA ALA A 206 -24.84 -19.97 31.50
C ALA A 206 -25.25 -18.55 31.97
N ALA A 207 -26.48 -18.20 31.64
CA ALA A 207 -27.23 -17.10 32.22
C ALA A 207 -27.69 -17.41 33.64
N SER A 208 -27.85 -16.38 34.48
CA SER A 208 -28.82 -16.40 35.58
C SER A 208 -29.51 -15.04 35.69
N GLN A 209 -30.82 -15.08 35.48
CA GLN A 209 -31.79 -14.01 35.71
C GLN A 209 -32.19 -14.01 37.18
N GLY A 210 -32.50 -12.84 37.74
CA GLY A 210 -33.09 -12.72 39.07
C GLY A 210 -33.45 -11.30 39.47
N LYS A 211 -34.64 -10.86 39.06
CA LYS A 211 -35.50 -9.83 39.67
C LYS A 211 -36.92 -10.42 39.63
N PRO A 212 -37.90 -10.06 40.50
CA PRO A 212 -38.13 -8.74 41.12
C PRO A 212 -38.43 -8.87 42.64
N GLU A 213 -38.59 -7.82 43.46
CA GLU A 213 -39.83 -7.06 43.63
C GLU A 213 -39.66 -5.86 44.57
N LYS A 214 -40.50 -4.85 44.34
CA LYS A 214 -40.58 -3.57 45.03
C LYS A 214 -41.40 -3.69 46.32
N ALA A 215 -40.90 -3.11 47.41
CA ALA A 215 -41.73 -2.58 48.48
C ALA A 215 -41.30 -1.13 48.76
N ILE A 216 -42.28 -0.22 48.73
CA ILE A 216 -42.15 1.20 49.02
C ILE A 216 -42.47 1.38 50.50
N ALA A 217 -41.53 1.93 51.27
CA ALA A 217 -41.84 2.63 52.52
C ALA A 217 -40.79 3.73 52.74
N ARG A 218 -41.28 4.93 53.07
CA ARG A 218 -40.51 6.11 53.47
C ARG A 218 -40.05 5.96 54.92
N SER A 219 -38.82 6.33 55.25
CA SER A 219 -38.50 7.03 56.50
C SER A 219 -37.05 7.55 56.45
N ASP A 220 -36.90 8.80 56.84
CA ASP A 220 -35.65 9.50 57.12
C ASP A 220 -34.74 8.71 58.08
N ASP A 221 -33.53 8.36 57.65
CA ASP A 221 -32.26 8.36 58.41
C ASP A 221 -31.20 7.61 57.58
N LEU A 222 -30.34 8.36 56.88
CA LEU A 222 -29.20 7.82 56.13
C LEU A 222 -27.90 8.32 56.77
N GLN A 223 -27.63 7.86 57.98
CA GLN A 223 -26.25 7.77 58.45
C GLN A 223 -25.59 6.59 57.74
N LEU A 224 -24.86 6.89 56.66
CA LEU A 224 -23.99 5.92 56.00
C LEU A 224 -23.06 5.27 57.04
N PRO A 225 -22.98 3.93 57.12
CA PRO A 225 -22.15 3.26 58.12
C PRO A 225 -20.70 3.70 57.96
N LYS A 226 -20.09 4.22 59.03
CA LYS A 226 -18.66 4.58 59.08
C LYS A 226 -17.74 3.41 58.68
N GLU A 227 -18.23 2.19 58.86
CA GLU A 227 -17.59 0.95 58.43
C GLU A 227 -17.42 0.87 56.91
N TRP A 228 -18.35 1.42 56.12
CA TRP A 228 -18.27 1.41 54.66
C TRP A 228 -17.13 2.30 54.14
N PHE A 229 -16.93 3.47 54.76
CA PHE A 229 -15.79 4.35 54.42
C PHE A 229 -14.46 3.72 54.82
N SER A 230 -14.41 3.05 55.96
CA SER A 230 -13.20 2.36 56.43
C SER A 230 -12.80 1.21 55.49
N GLU A 231 -13.77 0.45 54.96
CA GLU A 231 -13.50 -0.60 53.98
C GLU A 231 -13.12 -0.02 52.60
N LEU A 232 -13.69 1.13 52.22
CA LEU A 232 -13.31 1.82 51.00
C LEU A 232 -11.85 2.29 51.06
N ASP A 233 -11.45 2.90 52.18
CA ASP A 233 -10.07 3.36 52.40
C ASP A 233 -9.08 2.19 52.39
N ARG A 234 -9.44 1.07 53.03
CA ARG A 234 -8.61 -0.16 53.00
C ARG A 234 -8.41 -0.67 51.57
N ARG A 235 -9.45 -0.60 50.74
CA ARG A 235 -9.45 -1.10 49.36
C ARG A 235 -8.69 -0.16 48.41
N VAL A 236 -8.73 1.14 48.66
CA VAL A 236 -7.90 2.13 47.96
C VAL A 236 -6.42 1.91 48.28
N GLU A 237 -6.07 1.61 49.53
CA GLU A 237 -4.68 1.38 49.92
C GLU A 237 -4.10 0.11 49.29
N VAL A 238 -4.89 -0.97 49.22
CA VAL A 238 -4.49 -2.21 48.52
C VAL A 238 -4.21 -1.92 47.03
N LEU A 239 -5.13 -1.23 46.34
CA LEU A 239 -4.96 -0.89 44.92
C LEU A 239 -3.74 0.01 44.69
N ARG A 240 -3.47 0.95 45.61
CA ARG A 240 -2.27 1.79 45.55
C ARG A 240 -0.99 0.94 45.67
N SER A 241 -0.96 0.00 46.61
CA SER A 241 0.19 -0.89 46.79
C SER A 241 0.44 -1.82 45.58
N GLU A 242 -0.63 -2.33 44.97
CA GLU A 242 -0.55 -3.15 43.75
C GLU A 242 -0.03 -2.33 42.56
N PHE A 243 -0.49 -1.09 42.42
CA PHE A 243 -0.03 -0.20 41.36
C PHE A 243 1.45 0.20 41.53
N GLU A 244 1.91 0.45 42.75
CA GLU A 244 3.32 0.73 43.03
C GLU A 244 4.22 -0.49 42.78
N ALA A 245 3.75 -1.70 43.08
CA ALA A 245 4.46 -2.93 42.75
C ALA A 245 4.60 -3.13 41.23
N GLN A 246 3.52 -2.91 40.47
CA GLN A 246 3.56 -2.96 39.00
C GLN A 246 4.46 -1.89 38.40
N LEU A 247 4.49 -0.68 38.98
CA LEU A 247 5.41 0.38 38.56
C LEU A 247 6.88 0.03 38.83
N GLN A 248 7.18 -0.68 39.92
CA GLN A 248 8.52 -1.18 40.17
C GLN A 248 8.91 -2.30 39.20
N GLU A 249 7.98 -3.20 38.88
CA GLU A 249 8.19 -4.27 37.88
C GLU A 249 8.47 -3.69 36.50
N VAL A 250 7.65 -2.73 36.03
CA VAL A 250 7.88 -2.03 34.75
C VAL A 250 9.19 -1.24 34.76
N ARG A 251 9.60 -0.66 35.89
CA ARG A 251 10.92 0.00 36.01
C ARG A 251 12.08 -0.99 35.97
N GLN A 252 11.91 -2.21 36.47
CA GLN A 252 12.91 -3.27 36.40
C GLN A 252 12.97 -3.90 34.99
N GLU A 253 11.84 -4.00 34.30
CA GLU A 253 11.75 -4.46 32.89
C GLU A 253 12.21 -3.38 31.89
N SER A 254 12.10 -2.10 32.26
CA SER A 254 12.70 -0.96 31.55
C SER A 254 14.22 -0.90 31.73
N ASN A 255 14.90 -2.04 31.72
CA ASN A 255 16.34 -2.10 31.67
C ASN A 255 16.78 -1.70 30.26
N SER A 256 16.99 -0.39 30.07
CA SER A 256 17.35 0.26 28.79
C SER A 256 18.55 -0.40 28.09
N GLY A 257 19.32 -1.21 28.80
CA GLY A 257 20.41 -2.02 28.24
C GLY A 257 19.97 -3.05 27.20
N TRP A 258 18.75 -3.62 27.25
CA TRP A 258 18.32 -4.55 26.20
C TRP A 258 18.07 -3.83 24.87
N PHE A 259 17.43 -2.66 24.94
CA PHE A 259 17.15 -1.82 23.78
C PHE A 259 18.44 -1.29 23.17
N VAL A 260 19.37 -0.80 23.99
CA VAL A 260 20.69 -0.34 23.53
C VAL A 260 21.45 -1.47 22.82
N ARG A 261 21.50 -2.69 23.41
CA ARG A 261 22.14 -3.85 22.77
C ARG A 261 21.46 -4.25 21.46
N ARG A 262 20.13 -4.12 21.36
CA ARG A 262 19.38 -4.42 20.14
C ARG A 262 19.65 -3.41 19.03
N VAL A 263 19.71 -2.13 19.38
CA VAL A 263 20.08 -1.05 18.44
C VAL A 263 21.50 -1.25 17.93
N GLU A 264 22.46 -1.50 18.82
CA GLU A 264 23.86 -1.78 18.44
C GLU A 264 23.99 -3.01 17.53
N ALA A 265 23.22 -4.07 17.79
CA ALA A 265 23.19 -5.26 16.94
C ALA A 265 22.64 -4.97 15.54
N LEU A 266 21.56 -4.19 15.45
CA LEU A 266 20.94 -3.79 14.18
C LEU A 266 21.83 -2.85 13.37
N GLU A 267 22.57 -1.95 14.02
CA GLU A 267 23.55 -1.08 13.35
C GLU A 267 24.70 -1.90 12.75
N LYS A 268 25.20 -2.91 13.47
CA LYS A 268 26.25 -3.82 12.98
C LYS A 268 25.76 -4.68 11.80
N GLU A 269 24.53 -5.16 11.85
CA GLU A 269 23.90 -5.90 10.75
C GLU A 269 23.75 -5.02 9.51
N ASN A 270 23.25 -3.78 9.66
CA ASN A 270 23.14 -2.82 8.57
C ASN A 270 24.48 -2.52 7.91
N LEU A 271 25.55 -2.36 8.71
CA LEU A 271 26.89 -2.13 8.18
C LEU A 271 27.37 -3.32 7.33
N THR A 272 27.07 -4.54 7.78
CA THR A 272 27.44 -5.78 7.06
C THR A 272 26.72 -5.87 5.72
N LEU A 273 25.41 -5.60 5.70
CA LEU A 273 24.60 -5.61 4.48
C LEU A 273 25.05 -4.55 3.47
N ARG A 274 25.49 -3.37 3.94
CA ARG A 274 26.04 -2.33 3.06
C ARG A 274 27.34 -2.78 2.40
N LEU A 275 28.26 -3.39 3.16
CA LEU A 275 29.50 -3.93 2.62
C LEU A 275 29.26 -5.06 1.62
N GLU A 276 28.27 -5.92 1.88
CA GLU A 276 27.90 -6.99 0.97
C GLU A 276 27.30 -6.45 -0.33
N ARG A 277 26.40 -5.47 -0.24
CA ARG A 277 25.86 -4.77 -1.41
C ARG A 277 26.97 -4.14 -2.25
N ASP A 278 27.89 -3.43 -1.63
CA ASP A 278 28.98 -2.75 -2.34
C ASP A 278 29.92 -3.78 -3.02
N ARG A 279 30.12 -4.95 -2.39
CA ARG A 279 30.86 -6.07 -2.98
C ARG A 279 30.13 -6.69 -4.18
N SER A 280 28.81 -6.85 -4.10
CA SER A 280 27.99 -7.32 -5.22
C SER A 280 28.01 -6.34 -6.39
N MET A 281 27.94 -5.02 -6.11
CA MET A 281 28.05 -3.98 -7.13
C MET A 281 29.40 -4.03 -7.86
N ALA A 282 30.50 -4.14 -7.12
CA ALA A 282 31.84 -4.27 -7.72
C ALA A 282 31.99 -5.53 -8.59
N GLN A 283 31.35 -6.65 -8.23
CA GLN A 283 31.31 -7.86 -9.06
C GLN A 283 30.51 -7.65 -10.35
N THR A 284 29.39 -6.92 -10.29
CA THR A 284 28.59 -6.62 -11.48
C THR A 284 29.30 -5.67 -12.44
N GLU A 285 30.04 -4.68 -11.94
CA GLU A 285 30.84 -3.77 -12.77
C GLU A 285 31.97 -4.52 -13.48
N GLY A 286 32.65 -5.46 -12.81
CA GLY A 286 33.66 -6.32 -13.45
C GLY A 286 33.08 -7.24 -14.53
N SER A 287 31.84 -7.69 -14.35
CA SER A 287 31.12 -8.51 -15.35
C SER A 287 30.70 -7.68 -16.56
N GLN A 288 30.27 -6.43 -16.36
CA GLN A 288 29.96 -5.50 -17.45
C GLN A 288 31.20 -5.16 -18.29
N SER A 289 32.35 -4.91 -17.67
CA SER A 289 33.61 -4.69 -18.39
C SER A 289 34.03 -5.91 -19.22
N SER A 290 33.78 -7.12 -18.71
CA SER A 290 34.04 -8.36 -19.44
C SER A 290 33.12 -8.53 -20.65
N LEU A 291 31.84 -8.16 -20.53
CA LEU A 291 30.87 -8.18 -21.64
C LEU A 291 31.24 -7.17 -22.73
N GLU A 292 31.67 -5.96 -22.36
CA GLU A 292 32.15 -4.96 -23.33
C GLU A 292 33.38 -5.45 -24.11
N LYS A 293 34.29 -6.16 -23.44
CA LYS A 293 35.47 -6.75 -24.10
C LYS A 293 35.09 -7.88 -25.05
N ILE A 294 34.12 -8.71 -24.70
CA ILE A 294 33.59 -9.76 -25.59
C ILE A 294 32.96 -9.12 -26.84
N GLY A 295 32.14 -8.08 -26.67
CA GLY A 295 31.54 -7.36 -27.81
C GLY A 295 32.56 -6.75 -28.76
N ARG A 296 33.68 -6.21 -28.25
CA ARG A 296 34.78 -5.72 -29.11
C ARG A 296 35.46 -6.83 -29.89
N LEU A 297 35.73 -7.97 -29.25
CA LEU A 297 36.36 -9.11 -29.91
C LEU A 297 35.46 -9.74 -30.97
N GLU A 298 34.14 -9.76 -30.76
CA GLU A 298 33.18 -10.21 -31.76
C GLU A 298 33.17 -9.29 -33.00
N ALA A 299 33.20 -7.96 -32.79
CA ALA A 299 33.30 -7.00 -33.89
C ALA A 299 34.61 -7.14 -34.67
N GLU A 300 35.75 -7.32 -33.99
CA GLU A 300 37.04 -7.56 -34.66
C GLU A 300 37.05 -8.86 -35.48
N LYS A 301 36.42 -9.92 -34.96
CA LYS A 301 36.29 -11.20 -35.66
C LYS A 301 35.47 -11.05 -36.95
N GLU A 302 34.40 -10.26 -36.93
CA GLU A 302 33.57 -10.00 -38.11
C GLU A 302 34.35 -9.24 -39.19
N VAL A 303 35.09 -8.19 -38.80
CA VAL A 303 35.98 -7.46 -39.73
C VAL A 303 37.05 -8.37 -40.33
N LEU A 304 37.68 -9.23 -39.52
CA LEU A 304 38.68 -10.18 -40.01
C LEU A 304 38.08 -11.22 -40.97
N ALA A 305 36.85 -11.66 -40.72
CA ALA A 305 36.15 -12.59 -41.62
C ALA A 305 35.85 -11.96 -42.99
N GLU A 306 35.46 -10.68 -43.01
CA GLU A 306 35.28 -9.94 -44.26
C GLU A 306 36.59 -9.76 -45.02
N GLN A 307 37.69 -9.46 -44.33
CA GLN A 307 39.02 -9.34 -44.94
C GLN A 307 39.49 -10.67 -45.54
N LEU A 308 39.26 -11.78 -44.84
CA LEU A 308 39.59 -13.12 -45.32
C LEU A 308 38.81 -13.46 -46.59
N LYS A 309 37.51 -13.15 -46.60
CA LYS A 309 36.66 -13.35 -47.78
C LYS A 309 37.15 -12.53 -48.97
N LEU A 310 37.46 -11.25 -48.76
CA LEU A 310 38.01 -10.38 -49.80
C LEU A 310 39.36 -10.89 -50.33
N ALA A 311 40.22 -11.42 -49.44
CA ALA A 311 41.49 -12.00 -49.84
C ALA A 311 41.30 -13.29 -50.66
N GLN A 312 40.34 -14.14 -50.29
CA GLN A 312 39.97 -15.34 -51.04
C GLN A 312 39.42 -14.99 -52.43
N ASP A 313 38.49 -14.04 -52.50
CA ASP A 313 37.92 -13.57 -53.78
C ASP A 313 39.01 -13.03 -54.71
N LYS A 314 40.00 -12.30 -54.18
CA LYS A 314 41.17 -11.82 -54.92
C LYS A 314 42.06 -12.96 -55.42
N LEU A 315 42.30 -13.99 -54.61
CA LEU A 315 43.08 -15.15 -55.02
C LEU A 315 42.36 -15.92 -56.13
N ASP A 316 41.04 -16.07 -56.05
CA ASP A 316 40.27 -16.79 -57.07
C ASP A 316 40.19 -16.01 -58.38
N THR A 317 40.08 -14.67 -58.34
CA THR A 317 40.24 -13.84 -59.55
C THR A 317 41.64 -13.96 -60.13
N PHE A 318 42.68 -14.00 -59.29
CA PHE A 318 44.06 -14.21 -59.77
C PHE A 318 44.24 -15.59 -60.42
N ARG A 319 43.63 -16.64 -59.85
CA ARG A 319 43.61 -17.99 -60.44
C ARG A 319 42.89 -18.02 -61.78
N GLN A 320 41.75 -17.33 -61.90
CA GLN A 320 41.02 -17.21 -63.17
C GLN A 320 41.82 -16.47 -64.25
N LEU A 321 42.60 -15.45 -63.87
CA LEU A 321 43.48 -14.72 -64.77
C LEU A 321 44.70 -15.55 -65.20
N LEU A 322 45.28 -16.33 -64.29
CA LEU A 322 46.44 -17.20 -64.58
C LEU A 322 46.06 -18.41 -65.44
N ASN A 323 44.87 -18.98 -65.26
CA ASN A 323 44.35 -20.09 -66.05
C ASN A 323 43.65 -19.60 -67.35
N GLY A 324 44.11 -18.48 -67.90
CA GLY A 324 43.42 -17.69 -68.92
C GLY A 324 42.64 -18.49 -69.95
N ASN A 325 41.33 -18.23 -70.02
CA ASN A 325 40.41 -18.45 -71.13
C ASN A 325 40.72 -19.61 -72.12
N GLU A 326 41.08 -20.80 -71.62
CA GLU A 326 40.99 -22.04 -72.38
C GLU A 326 39.58 -22.60 -72.23
N ALA A 327 38.72 -22.24 -73.19
CA ALA A 327 37.56 -23.04 -73.51
C ALA A 327 38.03 -24.35 -74.19
N THR A 328 38.16 -25.43 -73.40
CA THR A 328 38.12 -26.83 -73.87
C THR A 328 37.80 -27.72 -72.66
N SER A 329 36.60 -28.31 -72.63
CA SER A 329 36.32 -29.68 -73.10
C SER A 329 36.75 -30.77 -72.11
N SER A 330 35.75 -31.38 -71.48
CA SER A 330 35.63 -32.80 -71.09
C SER A 330 36.89 -33.56 -70.64
N PHE A 331 36.88 -34.11 -69.42
CA PHE A 331 37.05 -35.55 -69.24
C PHE A 331 36.57 -36.02 -67.84
N VAL A 332 36.22 -37.30 -67.84
CA VAL A 332 35.60 -38.18 -66.84
C VAL A 332 36.55 -38.53 -65.69
N GLU A 333 36.02 -38.84 -64.49
CA GLU A 333 36.38 -39.99 -63.61
C GLU A 333 35.89 -39.76 -62.15
N THR A 334 34.88 -40.49 -61.69
CA THR A 334 34.89 -41.75 -60.89
C THR A 334 35.12 -41.59 -59.38
N ASP A 335 34.13 -42.10 -58.65
CA ASP A 335 34.18 -42.89 -57.41
C ASP A 335 35.00 -42.51 -56.17
N ALA A 336 34.26 -42.65 -55.06
CA ALA A 336 34.64 -43.10 -53.72
C ALA A 336 35.22 -42.08 -52.70
N PRO A 337 34.64 -42.03 -51.49
CA PRO A 337 35.25 -41.35 -50.35
C PRO A 337 36.24 -42.29 -49.66
N ILE A 338 37.51 -41.87 -49.59
CA ILE A 338 38.54 -42.52 -48.78
C ILE A 338 38.71 -41.72 -47.49
N GLU A 339 38.34 -42.35 -46.38
CA GLU A 339 38.82 -42.06 -45.02
C GLU A 339 40.31 -42.40 -44.94
N ILE A 340 41.15 -41.46 -44.50
CA ILE A 340 42.42 -41.80 -43.83
C ILE A 340 42.62 -40.85 -42.64
N GLU A 341 42.66 -41.50 -41.48
CA GLU A 341 43.12 -41.05 -40.18
C GLU A 341 44.61 -40.64 -40.21
N ALA A 342 44.98 -39.64 -39.41
CA ALA A 342 46.32 -39.54 -38.87
C ALA A 342 46.25 -39.05 -37.41
N ASP A 343 46.34 -40.05 -36.55
CA ASP A 343 46.55 -40.08 -35.11
C ASP A 343 47.97 -39.60 -34.75
N VAL A 344 48.13 -38.74 -33.74
CA VAL A 344 49.32 -38.68 -32.85
C VAL A 344 48.94 -38.11 -31.46
N ASP A 345 49.01 -39.02 -30.49
CA ASP A 345 49.34 -38.91 -29.06
C ASP A 345 48.46 -38.16 -28.05
N LYS A 346 47.70 -38.96 -27.29
CA LYS A 346 47.37 -38.75 -25.87
C LYS A 346 47.88 -39.93 -25.03
N PRO A 347 48.52 -39.69 -23.87
CA PRO A 347 48.83 -40.76 -22.94
C PRO A 347 47.65 -41.10 -22.01
N GLN A 348 47.54 -42.40 -21.73
CA GLN A 348 46.56 -43.08 -20.89
C GLN A 348 46.85 -42.95 -19.38
N SER A 349 45.79 -42.98 -18.56
CA SER A 349 45.67 -43.77 -17.32
C SER A 349 44.18 -43.82 -16.94
N ALA A 350 43.48 -44.93 -17.15
CA ALA A 350 43.32 -46.08 -16.26
C ALA A 350 42.70 -45.72 -14.89
N ILE A 351 41.39 -45.98 -14.71
CA ILE A 351 40.82 -47.04 -13.85
C ILE A 351 39.28 -46.98 -13.98
N VAL A 352 38.68 -48.10 -14.37
CA VAL A 352 37.23 -48.35 -14.42
C VAL A 352 36.92 -49.49 -13.44
N GLU A 353 35.88 -49.35 -12.64
CA GLU A 353 35.27 -50.47 -11.91
C GLU A 353 33.75 -50.55 -12.19
N LYS A 354 33.39 -51.58 -12.99
CA LYS A 354 32.19 -52.45 -13.00
C LYS A 354 30.75 -51.88 -12.76
N VAL A 355 30.01 -51.75 -13.86
CA VAL A 355 28.72 -52.42 -14.30
C VAL A 355 28.02 -53.29 -13.22
N PRO A 356 26.66 -53.32 -13.03
CA PRO A 356 25.70 -53.54 -14.13
C PRO A 356 24.30 -52.89 -14.12
N SER A 357 23.81 -52.79 -15.35
CA SER A 357 22.44 -52.47 -15.80
C SER A 357 21.47 -53.63 -15.53
N PHE A 358 20.28 -53.30 -15.04
CA PHE A 358 19.07 -54.11 -15.17
C PHE A 358 17.93 -53.25 -15.70
N ALA A 359 17.42 -53.64 -16.87
CA ALA A 359 16.17 -53.19 -17.44
C ALA A 359 15.00 -54.00 -16.87
N ILE A 360 13.81 -53.40 -16.75
CA ILE A 360 12.48 -53.97 -17.06
C ILE A 360 11.41 -52.85 -16.90
N PRO A 361 10.27 -52.94 -17.63
CA PRO A 361 9.50 -51.82 -18.16
C PRO A 361 8.23 -51.52 -17.36
N ILE A 362 7.66 -50.32 -17.52
CA ILE A 362 6.34 -49.99 -16.96
C ILE A 362 5.39 -49.41 -18.00
N ARG A 363 4.23 -50.06 -18.04
CA ARG A 363 3.04 -49.83 -18.85
C ARG A 363 2.27 -48.56 -18.46
N SER A 364 1.61 -48.01 -19.47
CA SER A 364 0.48 -47.08 -19.38
C SER A 364 -0.68 -47.64 -18.54
N SER A 365 -1.21 -46.85 -17.63
CA SER A 365 -2.66 -46.75 -17.39
C SER A 365 -2.99 -45.54 -16.50
N GLU A 366 -4.15 -44.97 -16.79
CA GLU A 366 -4.82 -43.85 -16.16
C GLU A 366 -5.04 -44.07 -14.65
N ILE A 367 -5.01 -43.00 -13.85
CA ILE A 367 -5.96 -42.75 -12.75
C ILE A 367 -5.90 -41.27 -12.35
N ARG A 368 -7.10 -40.72 -12.19
CA ARG A 368 -7.44 -39.36 -11.75
C ARG A 368 -6.94 -39.09 -10.33
N GLY A 369 -6.43 -37.88 -10.09
CA GLY A 369 -6.18 -37.34 -8.76
C GLY A 369 -5.86 -35.84 -8.85
N ALA A 370 -6.89 -35.01 -8.67
CA ALA A 370 -6.78 -33.56 -8.70
C ALA A 370 -6.03 -33.06 -7.46
N VAL A 371 -4.86 -32.44 -7.67
CA VAL A 371 -4.16 -31.63 -6.67
C VAL A 371 -4.05 -30.20 -7.25
N PRO A 372 -4.68 -29.19 -6.65
CA PRO A 372 -4.58 -27.82 -7.16
C PRO A 372 -3.22 -27.24 -6.76
N ARG A 373 -2.26 -27.26 -7.70
CA ARG A 373 -1.10 -26.38 -7.65
C ARG A 373 -1.57 -24.97 -8.02
N HIS A 374 -1.87 -24.14 -7.02
CA HIS A 374 -2.01 -22.71 -7.20
C HIS A 374 -0.64 -22.09 -7.49
N ALA A 375 -0.21 -22.18 -8.75
CA ALA A 375 0.77 -21.26 -9.30
C ALA A 375 0.14 -19.86 -9.28
N THR A 376 0.75 -18.95 -8.54
CA THR A 376 0.46 -17.51 -8.54
C THR A 376 0.76 -16.93 -9.92
N ARG A 377 -0.16 -17.12 -10.87
CA ARG A 377 -0.18 -16.36 -12.11
C ARG A 377 -0.54 -14.93 -11.77
N GLY A 378 0.46 -14.06 -11.77
CA GLY A 378 0.26 -12.61 -11.74
C GLY A 378 -0.77 -12.19 -12.80
N PRO A 379 -1.53 -11.12 -12.55
CA PRO A 379 -2.55 -10.65 -13.47
C PRO A 379 -1.94 -10.47 -14.86
N LYS A 380 -2.57 -11.03 -15.89
CA LYS A 380 -2.15 -10.85 -17.28
C LYS A 380 -2.29 -9.35 -17.63
N SER A 381 -1.24 -8.58 -17.42
CA SER A 381 -1.25 -7.15 -17.66
C SER A 381 -1.42 -6.87 -19.16
N GLY A 382 -2.41 -6.06 -19.51
CA GLY A 382 -2.70 -5.70 -20.89
C GLY A 382 -1.59 -4.86 -21.52
N LYS A 383 -1.52 -4.76 -22.86
CA LYS A 383 -0.52 -3.97 -23.59
C LYS A 383 -0.40 -2.52 -23.08
N ALA A 384 -1.52 -1.90 -22.70
CA ALA A 384 -1.56 -0.55 -22.17
C ALA A 384 -0.90 -0.40 -20.79
N PHE A 385 -0.93 -1.44 -19.96
CA PHE A 385 -0.28 -1.47 -18.66
C PHE A 385 1.25 -1.52 -18.82
N ARG A 386 1.74 -2.43 -19.67
CA ARG A 386 3.18 -2.52 -20.01
C ARG A 386 3.71 -1.23 -20.62
N ARG A 387 2.90 -0.56 -21.43
CA ARG A 387 3.22 0.76 -21.96
C ARG A 387 3.32 1.81 -20.84
N ALA A 388 2.48 1.74 -19.81
CA ALA A 388 2.59 2.63 -18.65
C ALA A 388 3.90 2.39 -17.89
N GLU A 389 4.26 1.13 -17.64
CA GLU A 389 5.53 0.75 -17.01
C GLU A 389 6.74 1.30 -17.78
N ALA A 390 6.80 1.05 -19.08
CA ALA A 390 7.92 1.50 -19.92
C ALA A 390 8.06 3.02 -19.95
N ILE A 391 6.94 3.76 -20.01
CA ILE A 391 6.93 5.23 -19.94
C ILE A 391 7.43 5.71 -18.58
N VAL A 392 7.01 5.06 -17.49
CA VAL A 392 7.45 5.43 -16.14
C VAL A 392 8.95 5.22 -15.97
N LEU A 393 9.49 4.10 -16.45
CA LEU A 393 10.94 3.85 -16.44
C LEU A 393 11.70 4.95 -17.21
N ALA A 394 11.25 5.29 -18.42
CA ALA A 394 11.86 6.37 -19.20
C ALA A 394 11.77 7.74 -18.52
N ILE A 395 10.67 8.05 -17.81
CA ILE A 395 10.56 9.27 -17.00
C ILE A 395 11.54 9.23 -15.81
N LYS A 396 11.73 8.08 -15.17
CA LYS A 396 12.72 7.93 -14.09
C LYS A 396 14.13 8.22 -14.61
N ASP A 397 14.47 7.74 -15.80
CA ASP A 397 15.76 8.01 -16.44
C ASP A 397 15.93 9.48 -16.83
N TRP A 398 14.89 10.12 -17.37
CA TRP A 398 14.89 11.58 -17.57
C TRP A 398 15.20 12.32 -16.28
N ASN A 399 14.52 11.99 -15.19
CA ASN A 399 14.69 12.67 -13.91
C ASN A 399 16.11 12.50 -13.33
N ARG A 400 16.79 11.38 -13.63
CA ARG A 400 18.20 11.16 -13.26
C ARG A 400 19.13 12.05 -14.10
N GLN A 401 18.85 12.19 -15.40
CA GLN A 401 19.67 13.00 -16.31
C GLN A 401 19.45 14.50 -16.12
N PHE A 402 18.21 14.91 -15.79
CA PHE A 402 17.81 16.31 -15.64
C PHE A 402 17.11 16.57 -14.30
N PRO A 403 17.83 16.52 -13.14
CA PRO A 403 17.22 16.68 -11.83
C PRO A 403 16.46 18.00 -11.64
N ALA A 404 16.98 19.09 -12.21
CA ALA A 404 16.35 20.42 -12.17
C ALA A 404 15.04 20.50 -12.98
N GLU A 405 14.89 19.64 -14.00
CA GLU A 405 13.71 19.55 -14.87
C GLU A 405 12.92 18.25 -14.61
N SER A 406 12.98 17.74 -13.39
CA SER A 406 12.33 16.48 -13.03
C SER A 406 10.80 16.55 -13.15
N PHE A 407 10.16 15.44 -13.51
CA PHE A 407 8.71 15.30 -13.59
C PHE A 407 8.21 14.32 -12.54
N ALA A 408 7.18 14.72 -11.80
CA ALA A 408 6.46 13.82 -10.93
C ALA A 408 5.55 12.91 -11.76
N ILE A 409 5.64 11.61 -11.51
CA ILE A 409 4.82 10.60 -12.18
C ILE A 409 3.41 10.65 -11.58
N ASN A 410 2.44 11.19 -12.33
CA ASN A 410 1.04 11.25 -11.92
C ASN A 410 0.10 10.79 -13.05
N ALA A 411 -1.14 10.45 -12.70
CA ALA A 411 -2.12 9.95 -13.67
C ALA A 411 -2.37 10.94 -14.82
N GLY A 412 -2.38 12.24 -14.53
CA GLY A 412 -2.54 13.28 -15.54
C GLY A 412 -1.45 13.23 -16.60
N LEU A 413 -0.19 13.06 -16.20
CA LEU A 413 0.95 12.95 -17.11
C LEU A 413 0.81 11.73 -18.05
N LEU A 414 0.52 10.56 -17.50
CA LEU A 414 0.35 9.33 -18.30
C LEU A 414 -0.88 9.40 -19.23
N GLU A 415 -2.00 9.92 -18.77
CA GLU A 415 -3.25 10.00 -19.55
C GLU A 415 -3.20 11.09 -20.62
N THR A 416 -2.73 12.30 -20.28
CA THR A 416 -2.86 13.48 -21.17
C THR A 416 -1.67 13.64 -22.11
N VAL A 417 -0.44 13.52 -21.60
CA VAL A 417 0.78 13.73 -22.39
C VAL A 417 1.10 12.48 -23.19
N PHE A 418 1.05 11.32 -22.52
CA PHE A 418 1.44 10.03 -23.09
C PHE A 418 0.29 9.19 -23.63
N ARG A 419 -0.96 9.62 -23.46
CA ARG A 419 -2.16 8.95 -24.01
C ARG A 419 -2.30 7.49 -23.57
N VAL A 420 -1.85 7.15 -22.36
CA VAL A 420 -2.09 5.82 -21.78
C VAL A 420 -3.57 5.71 -21.42
N HIS A 421 -4.19 4.56 -21.71
CA HIS A 421 -5.59 4.32 -21.43
C HIS A 421 -5.89 4.43 -19.93
N ARG A 422 -6.92 5.20 -19.55
CA ARG A 422 -7.27 5.52 -18.15
C ARG A 422 -7.40 4.31 -17.23
N GLN A 423 -7.99 3.21 -17.72
CA GLN A 423 -8.12 1.98 -16.92
C GLN A 423 -6.75 1.35 -16.62
N ALA A 424 -5.82 1.37 -17.58
CA ALA A 424 -4.47 0.86 -17.38
C ALA A 424 -3.64 1.77 -16.47
N VAL A 425 -3.81 3.09 -16.58
CA VAL A 425 -3.20 4.05 -15.64
C VAL A 425 -3.69 3.77 -14.21
N LYS A 426 -4.99 3.58 -14.02
CA LYS A 426 -5.54 3.25 -12.71
C LYS A 426 -4.95 1.95 -12.16
N GLU A 427 -4.95 0.88 -12.95
CA GLU A 427 -4.36 -0.41 -12.56
C GLU A 427 -2.87 -0.27 -12.22
N PHE A 428 -2.13 0.52 -12.99
CA PHE A 428 -0.72 0.80 -12.76
C PHE A 428 -0.49 1.53 -11.43
N PHE A 429 -1.24 2.60 -11.17
CA PHE A 429 -1.14 3.33 -9.90
C PHE A 429 -1.59 2.49 -8.70
N ASP A 430 -2.59 1.62 -8.87
CA ASP A 430 -3.00 0.67 -7.83
C ASP A 430 -1.90 -0.38 -7.54
N ALA A 431 -1.09 -0.75 -8.54
CA ALA A 431 0.00 -1.73 -8.40
C ALA A 431 1.32 -1.14 -7.88
N TYR A 432 1.69 0.07 -8.29
CA TYR A 432 3.01 0.69 -8.05
C TYR A 432 2.97 1.87 -7.08
N GLN A 433 1.91 1.98 -6.29
CA GLN A 433 1.65 3.18 -5.49
C GLN A 433 2.77 3.52 -4.49
N ASN A 434 3.23 2.53 -3.74
CA ASN A 434 4.25 2.73 -2.70
C ASN A 434 5.59 3.10 -3.33
N GLU A 435 5.98 2.39 -4.39
CA GLU A 435 7.19 2.70 -5.15
C GLU A 435 7.18 4.11 -5.76
N LEU A 436 6.03 4.57 -6.24
CA LEU A 436 5.89 5.93 -6.77
C LEU A 436 5.96 6.98 -5.66
N TRP A 437 5.42 6.66 -4.48
CA TRP A 437 5.49 7.54 -3.31
C TRP A 437 6.93 7.71 -2.83
N ASP A 438 7.65 6.62 -2.62
CA ASP A 438 9.06 6.64 -2.20
C ASP A 438 9.93 7.36 -3.23
N TYR A 439 9.69 7.07 -4.51
CA TYR A 439 10.37 7.76 -5.60
C TYR A 439 10.10 9.27 -5.59
N HIS A 440 8.85 9.72 -5.35
CA HIS A 440 8.53 11.14 -5.25
C HIS A 440 9.25 11.82 -4.07
N GLN A 441 9.40 11.13 -2.93
CA GLN A 441 10.19 11.64 -1.82
C GLN A 441 11.67 11.78 -2.19
N GLU A 442 12.24 10.78 -2.88
CA GLU A 442 13.64 10.78 -3.33
C GLU A 442 13.97 11.98 -4.22
N ILE A 443 13.07 12.35 -5.15
CA ILE A 443 13.26 13.49 -6.05
C ILE A 443 12.73 14.82 -5.48
N GLY A 444 12.37 14.88 -4.19
CA GLY A 444 11.94 16.11 -3.51
C GLY A 444 10.58 16.65 -3.97
N VAL A 445 9.67 15.78 -4.42
CA VAL A 445 8.33 16.16 -4.87
C VAL A 445 7.40 16.29 -3.65
N GLU A 446 7.12 17.52 -3.22
CA GLU A 446 6.12 17.79 -2.16
C GLU A 446 4.68 17.53 -2.64
N SER A 447 4.40 17.81 -3.92
CA SER A 447 3.09 17.59 -4.51
C SER A 447 3.19 17.22 -5.98
N PRO A 448 2.84 15.97 -6.36
CA PRO A 448 2.96 15.50 -7.74
C PRO A 448 2.17 16.31 -8.76
N ARG A 449 1.10 16.99 -8.31
CA ARG A 449 0.25 17.81 -9.16
C ARG A 449 0.87 19.17 -9.47
N TRP A 450 1.57 19.77 -8.49
CA TRP A 450 2.18 21.10 -8.64
C TRP A 450 3.58 21.02 -9.24
N HIS A 451 4.30 19.91 -8.99
CA HIS A 451 5.67 19.72 -9.49
C HIS A 451 5.80 19.81 -11.00
N ASN A 452 4.76 19.44 -11.74
CA ASN A 452 4.76 19.46 -13.21
C ASN A 452 4.23 20.77 -13.80
N ARG A 453 3.75 21.72 -12.96
CA ARG A 453 3.10 22.93 -13.46
C ARG A 453 4.13 23.86 -14.09
N GLY A 454 3.88 24.27 -15.33
CA GLY A 454 4.75 25.20 -16.08
C GLY A 454 6.01 24.57 -16.69
N LYS A 455 6.22 23.25 -16.53
CA LYS A 455 7.32 22.54 -17.17
C LYS A 455 6.98 22.19 -18.61
N ASP A 456 7.99 22.21 -19.48
CA ASP A 456 7.83 21.87 -20.89
C ASP A 456 7.75 20.35 -21.09
N THR A 457 6.54 19.86 -21.36
CA THR A 457 6.29 18.43 -21.57
C THR A 457 6.74 17.92 -22.94
N LEU A 458 7.09 18.80 -23.89
CA LEU A 458 7.46 18.37 -25.25
C LEU A 458 8.81 17.66 -25.26
N LYS A 459 9.83 18.23 -24.61
CA LYS A 459 11.16 17.62 -24.50
C LYS A 459 11.12 16.25 -23.83
N LEU A 460 10.39 16.15 -22.71
CA LEU A 460 10.18 14.88 -22.03
C LEU A 460 9.53 13.85 -22.95
N LYS A 461 8.50 14.28 -23.71
CA LYS A 461 7.77 13.38 -24.61
C LYS A 461 8.65 12.88 -25.75
N GLU A 462 9.49 13.74 -26.33
CA GLU A 462 10.46 13.36 -27.36
C GLU A 462 11.47 12.34 -26.81
N PHE A 463 12.05 12.60 -25.65
CA PHE A 463 12.98 11.69 -24.99
C PHE A 463 12.36 10.31 -24.72
N VAL A 464 11.15 10.29 -24.13
CA VAL A 464 10.45 9.03 -23.85
C VAL A 464 10.08 8.30 -25.13
N ASN A 465 9.70 9.00 -26.20
CA ASN A 465 9.41 8.35 -27.49
C ASN A 465 10.66 7.74 -28.13
N GLN A 466 11.83 8.37 -27.99
CA GLN A 466 13.10 7.81 -28.49
C GLN A 466 13.50 6.54 -27.74
N GLN A 467 13.22 6.47 -26.44
CA GLN A 467 13.47 5.27 -25.60
C GLN A 467 12.51 4.11 -25.90
N LEU A 468 11.33 4.40 -26.46
CA LEU A 468 10.28 3.40 -26.72
C LEU A 468 10.18 2.99 -28.20
N SER A 469 10.92 3.64 -29.08
CA SER A 469 11.03 3.30 -30.51
C SER A 469 12.10 2.23 -30.68
#